data_AF-A0A3D3MJ04-F1
#
_entry.id   AF-A0A3D3MJ04-F1
#
_cell.length_a   1.000
_cell.length_b   1.000
_cell.length_c   1.000
_cell.angle_alpha   90.00
_cell.angle_beta   90.00
_cell.angle_gamma   90.00
#
_symmetry.space_group_name_H-M   'P 1'
#
loop_
_entity.id
_entity.type
_entity.pdbx_description
1 polymer ?
#
loop_
_entity_poly.entity_id
_entity_poly.type
_entity_poly.pdbx_seq_one_letter_code
_entity_poly.pdbx_strand_id
1 'polypeptide(L)'
;MKPLYIFLIFLLSFSKVYSQISVEKAVITKNSDNVDPNFDNTRRFESTLDTKNIEYLNPEQAYSKIFIFIGEKKAFYQENYPSEKIKLINHSIKDSNFKTVLKKETFTFEIKKQSLILKNHKNNTPLILKIDRSGEYIKLINEKTKETYIALEKKIAQK
;
A
#
# COMPACT_ATOMS: atom_id res chain seq x y z
N MET A 1 -20.19 -72.09 11.96
CA MET A 1 -20.12 -70.98 12.94
C MET A 1 -19.25 -69.86 12.36
N LYS A 2 -19.81 -68.65 12.26
CA LYS A 2 -19.09 -67.37 12.09
C LYS A 2 -18.27 -67.08 13.37
N PRO A 3 -17.30 -66.13 13.45
CA PRO A 3 -17.02 -65.02 12.53
C PRO A 3 -15.52 -64.75 12.26
N LEU A 4 -15.19 -64.13 11.12
CA LEU A 4 -13.98 -63.30 11.00
C LEU A 4 -14.24 -62.11 10.06
N TYR A 5 -15.41 -61.50 10.22
CA TYR A 5 -15.91 -60.35 9.45
C TYR A 5 -15.86 -59.04 10.25
N ILE A 6 -14.82 -58.84 11.08
CA ILE A 6 -14.68 -57.61 11.88
C ILE A 6 -13.26 -57.03 11.73
N PHE A 7 -12.71 -57.07 10.52
CA PHE A 7 -11.53 -56.25 10.20
C PHE A 7 -11.72 -55.35 8.96
N LEU A 8 -12.92 -55.38 8.36
CA LEU A 8 -13.25 -54.61 7.15
C LEU A 8 -14.25 -53.47 7.39
N ILE A 9 -14.38 -52.98 8.63
CA ILE A 9 -15.19 -51.80 8.96
C ILE A 9 -14.32 -50.62 9.40
N PHE A 10 -13.04 -50.84 9.73
CA PHE A 10 -12.15 -49.77 10.20
C PHE A 10 -11.38 -49.04 9.09
N LEU A 11 -11.53 -49.44 7.82
CA LEU A 11 -10.84 -48.85 6.67
C LEU A 11 -11.69 -47.83 5.88
N LEU A 12 -12.96 -47.61 6.24
CA LEU A 12 -13.83 -46.64 5.56
C LEU A 12 -13.85 -45.25 6.22
N SER A 13 -13.08 -45.04 7.29
CA SER A 13 -13.16 -43.80 8.09
C SER A 13 -12.18 -42.69 7.68
N PHE A 14 -11.28 -42.93 6.71
CA PHE A 14 -10.24 -41.95 6.34
C PHE A 14 -10.42 -41.29 4.97
N SER A 15 -11.55 -41.47 4.30
CA SER A 15 -11.95 -40.60 3.20
C SER A 15 -12.81 -39.45 3.73
N LYS A 16 -12.27 -38.68 4.68
CA LYS A 16 -12.59 -37.25 4.71
C LYS A 16 -11.92 -36.67 3.47
N VAL A 17 -12.67 -36.71 2.38
CA VAL A 17 -12.53 -35.78 1.27
C VAL A 17 -12.43 -34.43 1.94
N TYR A 18 -11.21 -33.90 2.04
CA TYR A 18 -11.00 -32.47 2.13
C TYR A 18 -11.57 -31.92 0.83
N SER A 19 -12.90 -31.79 0.81
CA SER A 19 -13.52 -30.70 0.12
C SER A 19 -12.89 -29.51 0.80
N GLN A 20 -11.79 -29.02 0.20
CA GLN A 20 -11.53 -27.61 0.22
C GLN A 20 -12.83 -27.00 -0.29
N ILE A 21 -13.74 -26.73 0.65
CA ILE A 21 -14.61 -25.59 0.55
C ILE A 21 -13.61 -24.50 0.21
N SER A 22 -13.56 -24.12 -1.07
CA SER A 22 -13.02 -22.84 -1.43
C SER A 22 -13.85 -21.91 -0.57
N VAL A 23 -13.27 -21.50 0.55
CA VAL A 23 -13.63 -20.23 1.12
C VAL A 23 -13.27 -19.31 -0.02
N GLU A 24 -14.25 -19.05 -0.90
CA GLU A 24 -14.36 -17.78 -1.55
C GLU A 24 -14.17 -16.83 -0.37
N LYS A 25 -12.91 -16.41 -0.18
CA LYS A 25 -12.64 -15.13 0.40
C LYS A 25 -13.55 -14.28 -0.44
N ALA A 26 -14.66 -13.84 0.13
CA ALA A 26 -15.50 -12.85 -0.49
C ALA A 26 -14.48 -11.83 -0.95
N VAL A 27 -14.22 -11.81 -2.25
CA VAL A 27 -13.42 -10.76 -2.84
C VAL A 27 -14.35 -9.63 -2.53
N ILE A 28 -14.00 -8.85 -1.51
CA ILE A 28 -14.65 -7.59 -1.26
C ILE A 28 -14.18 -6.79 -2.46
N THR A 29 -14.80 -7.04 -3.62
CA THR A 29 -14.93 -6.10 -4.72
C THR A 29 -15.78 -5.02 -4.09
N LYS A 30 -15.10 -4.17 -3.33
CA LYS A 30 -15.57 -2.83 -3.05
C LYS A 30 -15.69 -2.26 -4.46
N ASN A 31 -16.91 -2.24 -4.97
CA ASN A 31 -17.25 -1.44 -6.14
C ASN A 31 -17.02 0.00 -5.70
N SER A 32 -15.79 0.47 -5.84
CA SER A 32 -15.48 1.86 -5.68
C SER A 32 -16.11 2.57 -6.87
N ASP A 33 -16.91 3.60 -6.62
CA ASP A 33 -17.40 4.51 -7.65
C ASP A 33 -16.26 5.29 -8.34
N ASN A 34 -15.00 5.00 -7.99
CA ASN A 34 -13.83 5.61 -8.56
C ASN A 34 -13.46 4.93 -9.89
N VAL A 35 -13.61 5.67 -10.98
CA VAL A 35 -13.39 5.16 -12.35
C VAL A 35 -11.91 4.83 -12.63
N ASP A 36 -10.98 5.40 -11.86
CA ASP A 36 -9.55 5.14 -12.03
C ASP A 36 -9.05 4.03 -11.07
N PRO A 37 -8.61 2.87 -11.59
CA PRO A 37 -8.19 1.71 -10.79
C PRO A 37 -6.88 1.96 -10.02
N ASN A 38 -6.14 3.03 -10.31
CA ASN A 38 -4.92 3.40 -9.60
C ASN A 38 -5.22 4.09 -8.26
N PHE A 39 -6.45 4.53 -8.02
CA PHE A 39 -6.83 5.23 -6.80
C PHE A 39 -7.88 4.44 -6.00
N ASP A 40 -7.77 3.11 -6.05
CA ASP A 40 -8.65 2.18 -5.34
C ASP A 40 -7.89 0.96 -4.80
N ASN A 41 -8.54 0.15 -3.98
CA ASN A 41 -8.08 -1.18 -3.53
C ASN A 41 -6.69 -1.19 -2.90
N THR A 42 -6.45 -0.33 -1.91
CA THR A 42 -5.18 -0.25 -1.14
C THR A 42 -3.96 0.08 -2.01
N ARG A 43 -4.14 0.80 -3.14
CA ARG A 43 -3.01 1.17 -4.00
C ARG A 43 -2.01 2.04 -3.24
N ARG A 44 -0.73 1.69 -3.32
CA ARG A 44 0.38 2.37 -2.64
C ARG A 44 1.20 3.19 -3.61
N PHE A 45 1.46 4.44 -3.25
CA PHE A 45 2.40 5.33 -3.91
C PHE A 45 3.46 5.74 -2.91
N GLU A 46 4.73 5.55 -3.27
CA GLU A 46 5.84 5.69 -2.33
C GLU A 46 6.84 6.73 -2.83
N SER A 47 7.33 7.55 -1.91
CA SER A 47 8.46 8.46 -2.05
C SER A 47 9.52 8.00 -1.05
N THR A 48 10.72 7.74 -1.54
CA THR A 48 11.87 7.35 -0.69
C THR A 48 12.94 8.42 -0.82
N LEU A 49 13.52 8.83 0.30
CA LEU A 49 14.61 9.78 0.34
C LEU A 49 15.82 9.23 -0.43
N ASP A 50 16.33 9.99 -1.39
CA ASP A 50 17.61 9.69 -2.03
C ASP A 50 18.72 9.91 -1.00
N THR A 51 19.45 8.84 -0.71
CA THR A 51 20.45 8.79 0.34
C THR A 51 21.89 8.83 -0.17
N LYS A 52 22.09 8.90 -1.50
CA LYS A 52 23.41 8.83 -2.15
C LYS A 52 24.45 9.78 -1.55
N ASN A 53 24.03 10.95 -1.08
CA ASN A 53 24.91 12.00 -0.52
C ASN A 53 24.60 12.32 0.95
N ILE A 54 23.96 11.41 1.68
CA ILE A 54 23.59 11.60 3.09
C ILE A 54 24.44 10.66 3.94
N GLU A 55 25.18 11.21 4.90
CA GLU A 55 25.91 10.41 5.89
C GLU A 55 25.08 10.20 7.17
N TYR A 56 24.32 11.22 7.59
CA TYR A 56 23.48 11.16 8.78
C TYR A 56 22.04 11.55 8.45
N LEU A 57 21.09 10.80 8.99
CA LEU A 57 19.66 11.09 8.90
C LEU A 57 19.15 11.59 10.26
N ASN A 58 18.53 12.77 10.27
CA ASN A 58 18.00 13.37 11.50
C ASN A 58 16.56 12.90 11.79
N PRO A 59 16.10 12.93 13.06
CA PRO A 59 14.76 12.49 13.45
C PRO A 59 13.63 13.30 12.82
N GLU A 60 13.90 14.54 12.42
CA GLU A 60 12.94 15.42 11.74
C GLU A 60 12.79 15.11 10.25
N GLN A 61 13.65 14.25 9.69
CA GLN A 61 13.70 13.96 8.26
C GLN A 61 12.97 12.65 7.95
N ALA A 62 11.85 12.75 7.25
CA ALA A 62 11.13 11.59 6.76
C ALA A 62 11.95 10.88 5.67
N TYR A 63 12.23 9.60 5.85
CA TYR A 63 13.00 8.80 4.89
C TYR A 63 12.10 8.06 3.89
N SER A 64 10.84 7.84 4.26
CA SER A 64 9.85 7.19 3.41
C SER A 64 8.48 7.81 3.67
N LYS A 65 7.78 8.16 2.59
CA LYS A 65 6.43 8.71 2.62
C LYS A 65 5.53 7.92 1.69
N ILE A 66 4.34 7.56 2.16
CA ILE A 66 3.50 6.57 1.51
C ILE A 66 2.06 7.07 1.50
N PHE A 67 1.46 7.13 0.30
CA PHE A 67 0.01 7.23 0.14
C PHE A 67 -0.58 5.85 -0.10
N ILE A 68 -1.67 5.53 0.61
CA ILE A 68 -2.45 4.31 0.45
C ILE A 68 -3.91 4.69 0.16
N PHE A 69 -4.35 4.48 -1.08
CA PHE A 69 -5.71 4.79 -1.52
C PHE A 69 -6.65 3.64 -1.18
N ILE A 70 -7.72 3.92 -0.44
CA ILE A 70 -8.62 2.89 0.11
C ILE A 70 -10.11 3.23 -0.14
N GLY A 71 -10.78 2.41 -0.97
CA GLY A 71 -12.22 2.46 -1.20
C GLY A 71 -12.72 3.80 -1.75
N GLU A 72 -13.87 4.26 -1.24
CA GLU A 72 -14.58 5.46 -1.68
C GLU A 72 -13.85 6.75 -1.26
N LYS A 73 -12.88 7.18 -2.07
CA LYS A 73 -12.29 8.53 -2.01
C LYS A 73 -11.52 8.88 -0.73
N LYS A 74 -10.92 7.88 -0.07
CA LYS A 74 -10.04 8.07 1.10
C LYS A 74 -8.60 7.66 0.78
N ALA A 75 -7.65 8.41 1.34
CA ALA A 75 -6.23 8.10 1.26
C ALA A 75 -5.61 8.18 2.65
N PHE A 76 -4.89 7.14 3.06
CA PHE A 76 -4.02 7.19 4.21
C PHE A 76 -2.65 7.67 3.78
N TYR A 77 -2.06 8.54 4.59
CA TYR A 77 -0.70 9.01 4.41
C TYR A 77 0.13 8.57 5.61
N GLN A 78 1.31 8.02 5.33
CA GLN A 78 2.26 7.61 6.35
C GLN A 78 3.62 8.20 6.04
N GLU A 79 4.25 8.77 7.06
CA GLU A 79 5.63 9.21 7.03
C GLU A 79 6.43 8.42 8.06
N ASN A 80 7.61 7.96 7.64
CA ASN A 80 8.53 7.18 8.45
C ASN A 80 9.77 8.03 8.76
N TYR A 81 10.13 8.09 10.05
CA TYR A 81 11.24 8.87 10.58
C TYR A 81 12.15 7.97 11.43
N PRO A 82 13.46 8.27 11.54
CA PRO A 82 14.26 7.65 12.59
C PRO A 82 13.89 8.27 13.94
N SER A 83 13.99 7.50 15.03
CA SER A 83 13.70 8.00 16.38
C SER A 83 14.76 8.97 16.91
N GLU A 84 15.95 8.92 16.34
CA GLU A 84 17.11 9.72 16.74
C GLU A 84 17.99 9.99 15.51
N LYS A 85 19.08 10.75 15.69
CA LYS A 85 20.04 10.98 14.61
C LYS A 85 20.84 9.70 14.38
N ILE A 86 20.80 9.18 13.16
CA ILE A 86 21.47 7.93 12.80
C ILE A 86 22.56 8.19 11.76
N LYS A 87 23.62 7.37 11.78
CA LYS A 87 24.59 7.28 10.69
C LYS A 87 24.09 6.25 9.68
N LEU A 88 24.07 6.60 8.40
CA LEU A 88 23.69 5.68 7.34
C LEU A 88 24.85 4.72 7.01
N ILE A 89 24.56 3.42 7.04
CA ILE A 89 25.49 2.38 6.59
C ILE A 89 25.36 2.25 5.08
N ASN A 90 26.49 2.32 4.34
CA ASN A 90 26.52 2.27 2.87
C ASN A 90 25.58 3.27 2.18
N HIS A 91 25.31 4.42 2.82
CA HIS A 91 24.30 5.38 2.34
C HIS A 91 22.91 4.73 2.12
N SER A 92 22.54 3.73 2.92
CA SER A 92 21.30 2.96 2.81
C SER A 92 20.51 3.01 4.10
N ILE A 93 19.24 3.41 4.00
CA ILE A 93 18.28 3.33 5.12
C ILE A 93 18.04 1.88 5.52
N LYS A 94 17.99 0.95 4.55
CA LYS A 94 17.69 -0.47 4.80
C LYS A 94 18.82 -1.18 5.52
N ASP A 95 20.05 -0.76 5.27
CA ASP A 95 21.24 -1.35 5.87
C ASP A 95 21.48 -0.81 7.28
N SER A 96 20.87 0.33 7.61
CA SER A 96 21.01 1.01 8.89
C SER A 96 19.99 0.48 9.89
N ASN A 97 20.45 0.08 11.08
CA ASN A 97 19.57 -0.40 12.14
C ASN A 97 19.17 0.74 13.08
N PHE A 98 17.88 1.04 13.16
CA PHE A 98 17.35 2.08 14.03
C PHE A 98 15.85 1.91 14.29
N LYS A 99 15.36 2.51 15.37
CA LYS A 99 13.92 2.50 15.68
C LYS A 99 13.19 3.52 14.83
N THR A 100 12.08 3.10 14.23
CA THR A 100 11.24 3.95 13.38
C THR A 100 10.11 4.61 14.17
N VAL A 101 9.85 5.88 13.87
CA VAL A 101 8.68 6.63 14.33
C VAL A 101 7.75 6.84 13.13
N LEU A 102 6.45 6.61 13.34
CA LEU A 102 5.41 6.71 12.31
C LEU A 102 4.53 7.92 12.58
N LYS A 103 4.37 8.80 11.58
CA LYS A 103 3.30 9.81 11.56
C LYS A 103 2.27 9.38 10.53
N LYS A 104 0.99 9.49 10.88
CA LYS A 104 -0.13 9.04 10.05
C LYS A 104 -1.18 10.13 9.92
N GLU A 105 -1.66 10.34 8.69
CA GLU A 105 -2.76 11.24 8.38
C GLU A 105 -3.77 10.55 7.47
N THR A 106 -4.99 11.08 7.46
CA THR A 106 -6.07 10.60 6.59
C THR A 106 -6.60 11.78 5.79
N PHE A 107 -6.75 11.55 4.50
CA PHE A 107 -7.27 12.50 3.53
C PHE A 107 -8.55 11.95 2.90
N THR A 108 -9.47 12.84 2.58
CA THR A 108 -10.39 12.62 1.47
C THR A 108 -9.74 13.10 0.19
N PHE A 109 -10.05 12.46 -0.95
CA PHE A 109 -9.47 12.84 -2.22
C PHE A 109 -10.51 13.04 -3.32
N GLU A 110 -10.18 13.92 -4.25
CA GLU A 110 -10.96 14.16 -5.46
C GLU A 110 -10.00 14.23 -6.66
N ILE A 111 -10.38 13.60 -7.78
CA ILE A 111 -9.61 13.65 -9.02
C ILE A 111 -10.29 14.66 -9.94
N LYS A 112 -9.56 15.69 -10.37
CA LYS A 112 -9.99 16.68 -11.36
C LYS A 112 -8.99 16.71 -12.51
N LYS A 113 -9.39 16.24 -13.69
CA LYS A 113 -8.51 16.13 -14.87
C LYS A 113 -7.24 15.32 -14.52
N GLN A 114 -6.07 15.97 -14.51
CA GLN A 114 -4.78 15.37 -14.18
C GLN A 114 -4.30 15.76 -12.77
N SER A 115 -5.20 16.21 -11.89
CA SER A 115 -4.87 16.63 -10.54
C SER A 115 -5.63 15.79 -9.53
N LEU A 116 -4.92 15.30 -8.53
CA LEU A 116 -5.45 14.67 -7.34
C LEU A 116 -5.40 15.68 -6.19
N ILE A 117 -6.58 16.04 -5.68
CA ILE A 117 -6.75 17.02 -4.61
C ILE A 117 -7.03 16.26 -3.31
N LEU A 118 -6.13 16.35 -2.35
CA LEU A 118 -6.21 15.72 -1.03
C LEU A 118 -6.60 16.76 0.02
N LYS A 119 -7.63 16.47 0.83
CA LYS A 119 -8.12 17.34 1.90
C LYS A 119 -8.09 16.60 3.23
N ASN A 120 -7.51 17.23 4.25
CA ASN A 120 -7.48 16.73 5.63
C ASN A 120 -8.41 17.59 6.49
N HIS A 121 -9.23 16.97 7.35
CA HIS A 121 -10.11 17.71 8.27
C HIS A 121 -9.38 18.61 9.25
N LYS A 122 -8.09 18.34 9.52
CA LYS A 122 -7.26 19.13 10.43
C LYS A 122 -6.60 20.34 9.79
N ASN A 123 -6.50 20.38 8.46
CA ASN A 123 -5.70 21.37 7.75
C ASN A 123 -6.50 21.94 6.57
N ASN A 124 -6.79 23.24 6.60
CA ASN A 124 -7.63 23.88 5.59
C ASN A 124 -6.96 24.01 4.21
N THR A 125 -5.65 23.78 4.11
CA THR A 125 -4.95 23.87 2.83
C THR A 125 -4.96 22.49 2.15
N PRO A 126 -5.57 22.36 0.95
CA PRO A 126 -5.54 21.11 0.21
C PRO A 126 -4.12 20.81 -0.29
N LEU A 127 -3.74 19.54 -0.25
CA LEU A 127 -2.55 19.04 -0.91
C LEU A 127 -2.92 18.68 -2.35
N ILE A 128 -2.25 19.30 -3.33
CA ILE A 128 -2.51 19.07 -4.75
C ILE A 128 -1.35 18.28 -5.33
N LEU A 129 -1.66 17.11 -5.90
CA LEU A 129 -0.72 16.25 -6.58
C LEU A 129 -1.07 16.20 -8.07
N LYS A 130 -0.12 16.52 -8.95
CA LYS A 130 -0.27 16.29 -10.39
C LYS A 130 -0.06 14.81 -10.70
N ILE A 131 -1.00 14.24 -11.45
CA ILE A 131 -0.96 12.87 -11.95
C ILE A 131 -0.18 12.88 -13.27
N ASP A 132 0.94 12.18 -13.32
CA ASP A 132 1.76 11.99 -14.52
C ASP A 132 1.86 10.48 -14.81
N ARG A 133 1.40 10.06 -15.99
CA ARG A 133 1.37 8.66 -16.41
C ARG A 133 2.47 8.46 -17.46
N SER A 134 3.44 7.62 -17.15
CA SER A 134 4.62 7.41 -17.99
C SER A 134 4.95 5.92 -18.07
N GLY A 135 4.50 5.30 -19.17
CA GLY A 135 4.80 3.91 -19.51
C GLY A 135 4.20 2.91 -18.53
N GLU A 136 5.05 2.32 -17.69
CA GLU A 136 4.67 1.31 -16.70
C GLU A 136 4.37 1.91 -15.32
N TYR A 137 4.59 3.22 -15.15
CA TYR A 137 4.50 3.89 -13.86
C TYR A 137 3.53 5.07 -13.92
N ILE A 138 2.87 5.27 -12.78
CA ILE A 138 2.11 6.47 -12.47
C ILE A 138 2.84 7.23 -11.36
N LYS A 139 3.01 8.53 -11.57
CA LYS A 139 3.67 9.45 -10.64
C LYS A 139 2.66 10.45 -10.11
N LEU A 140 2.73 10.73 -8.82
CA LEU A 140 2.02 11.83 -8.18
C LEU A 140 3.07 12.86 -7.77
N ILE A 141 2.97 14.07 -8.31
CA ILE A 141 3.96 15.12 -8.07
C ILE A 141 3.30 16.21 -7.23
N ASN A 142 3.82 16.44 -6.03
CA ASN A 142 3.35 17.53 -5.17
C ASN A 142 3.64 18.87 -5.86
N GLU A 143 2.60 19.64 -6.15
CA GLU A 143 2.76 20.88 -6.92
C GLU A 143 3.57 21.94 -6.17
N LYS A 144 3.53 21.93 -4.83
CA LYS A 144 4.24 22.87 -3.96
C LYS A 144 5.68 22.44 -3.70
N THR A 145 5.89 21.20 -3.25
CA THR A 145 7.23 20.73 -2.82
C THR A 145 8.02 20.05 -3.93
N LYS A 146 7.38 19.73 -5.07
CA LYS A 146 7.93 18.93 -6.18
C LYS A 146 8.32 17.50 -5.80
N GLU A 147 7.93 17.05 -4.62
CA GLU A 147 8.10 15.66 -4.21
C GLU A 147 7.31 14.72 -5.11
N THR A 148 7.92 13.59 -5.50
CA THR A 148 7.33 12.63 -6.43
C THR A 148 7.08 11.30 -5.73
N TYR A 149 5.85 10.81 -5.85
CA TYR A 149 5.42 9.50 -5.34
C TYR A 149 5.15 8.59 -6.53
N ILE A 150 5.68 7.37 -6.51
CA ILE A 150 5.67 6.48 -7.66
C ILE A 150 4.91 5.20 -7.32
N ALA A 151 4.13 4.70 -8.27
CA ALA A 151 3.55 3.37 -8.26
C ALA A 151 3.59 2.78 -9.68
N LEU A 152 3.52 1.45 -9.79
CA LEU A 152 3.25 0.81 -11.09
C LEU A 152 1.86 1.23 -11.58
N GLU A 153 1.67 1.39 -12.88
CA GLU A 153 0.37 1.72 -13.43
C GLU A 153 -0.49 0.46 -13.57
N LYS A 154 -1.70 0.48 -13.02
CA LYS A 154 -2.68 -0.60 -13.18
C LYS A 154 -3.44 -0.36 -14.48
N LYS A 155 -3.18 -1.19 -15.48
CA LYS A 155 -3.94 -1.20 -16.74
C LYS A 155 -5.30 -1.86 -16.52
N ILE A 156 -6.37 -1.24 -17.03
CA ILE A 156 -7.66 -1.92 -17.17
C ILE A 156 -7.53 -2.86 -18.38
N ALA A 157 -7.82 -4.14 -18.19
CA ALA A 157 -7.89 -5.06 -19.33
C ALA A 157 -8.98 -4.57 -20.28
N GLN A 158 -8.61 -4.24 -21.52
CA GLN A 158 -9.57 -3.93 -22.57
C GLN A 158 -10.34 -5.23 -22.87
N LYS A 159 -11.66 -5.19 -22.69
CA LYS A 159 -12.57 -6.28 -23.10
C LYS A 159 -12.83 -6.22 -24.59
#